data_AF-A0A443QHG2-F1
#
_entry.id   AF-A0A443QHG2-F1
#
_cell.length_a   1.000
_cell.length_b   1.000
_cell.length_c   1.000
_cell.angle_alpha   90.00
_cell.angle_beta   90.00
_cell.angle_gamma   90.00
#
_symmetry.space_group_name_H-M   'P 1'
#
loop_
_entity.id
_entity.type
_entity.pdbx_description
1 polymer ?
#
loop_
_entity_poly.entity_id
_entity_poly.type
_entity_poly.pdbx_seq_one_letter_code
_entity_poly.pdbx_strand_id
1 'polypeptide(L)'
;MDTWEYIKEKFYPLIKPHSAIIGVIWIVKTLLLIFRAAYRGFKLFVWPYIRKLDFIKLYGEYVIITAACEGIGFEFAKQFLKRGHSVVLIDTNSDDLNRAKDELE
;
A
#
# COMPACT_ATOMS: atom_id res chain seq x y z
N MET A 1 35.72 -53.31 4.43
CA MET A 1 35.19 -51.97 4.09
C MET A 1 33.84 -52.19 3.46
N ASP A 2 32.77 -51.72 4.10
CA ASP A 2 31.41 -52.03 3.66
C ASP A 2 31.13 -51.39 2.30
N THR A 3 30.44 -52.10 1.41
CA THR A 3 30.09 -51.61 0.06
C THR A 3 29.36 -50.26 0.14
N TRP A 4 28.59 -50.05 1.21
CA TRP A 4 27.90 -48.81 1.51
C TRP A 4 28.81 -47.65 1.91
N GLU A 5 29.94 -47.91 2.58
CA GLU A 5 30.92 -46.87 2.92
C GLU A 5 31.67 -46.41 1.66
N TYR A 6 32.05 -47.36 0.80
CA TYR A 6 32.73 -47.05 -0.47
C TYR A 6 31.87 -46.19 -1.41
N ILE A 7 30.58 -46.52 -1.53
CA ILE A 7 29.65 -45.75 -2.36
C ILE A 7 29.46 -44.35 -1.78
N LYS A 8 29.32 -44.21 -0.46
CA LYS A 8 29.24 -42.89 0.18
C LYS A 8 30.50 -42.07 -0.06
N GLU A 9 31.68 -42.63 0.19
CA GLU A 9 32.94 -41.89 0.08
C GLU A 9 33.20 -41.38 -1.35
N LYS A 10 32.78 -42.14 -2.37
CA LYS A 10 32.98 -41.78 -3.78
C LYS A 10 31.92 -40.80 -4.33
N PHE A 11 30.65 -40.98 -3.97
CA PHE A 11 29.54 -40.20 -4.56
C PHE A 11 29.10 -39.02 -3.69
N TYR A 12 29.28 -39.08 -2.37
CA TYR A 12 28.93 -37.99 -1.45
C TYR A 12 29.68 -36.67 -1.73
N PRO A 13 31.00 -36.63 -2.02
CA PRO A 13 31.67 -35.37 -2.36
C PRO A 13 31.20 -34.77 -3.69
N LEU A 14 30.66 -35.60 -4.59
CA LEU A 14 30.10 -35.16 -5.87
C LEU A 14 28.69 -34.58 -5.70
N ILE A 15 27.83 -35.20 -4.90
CA ILE A 15 26.41 -34.80 -4.75
C ILE A 15 26.23 -33.65 -3.75
N LYS A 16 27.08 -33.58 -2.71
CA LYS A 16 27.01 -32.58 -1.63
C LYS A 16 27.11 -31.11 -2.06
N PRO A 17 27.97 -30.69 -3.01
CA PRO A 17 28.02 -29.29 -3.43
C PRO A 17 26.76 -28.87 -4.20
N HIS A 18 26.15 -29.77 -4.99
CA HIS A 18 24.96 -29.46 -5.78
C HIS A 18 23.72 -29.19 -4.92
N SER A 19 23.49 -30.01 -3.89
CA SER A 19 22.37 -29.79 -2.96
C SER A 19 22.53 -28.52 -2.14
N ALA A 20 23.77 -28.16 -1.78
CA ALA A 20 24.07 -26.90 -1.11
C ALA A 20 23.73 -25.68 -1.99
N ILE A 21 24.08 -25.72 -3.29
CA ILE A 21 23.78 -24.62 -4.24
C ILE A 21 22.26 -24.42 -4.38
N ILE A 22 21.49 -25.50 -4.53
CA ILE A 22 20.03 -25.42 -4.66
C ILE A 22 19.40 -24.82 -3.38
N GLY A 23 19.88 -25.24 -2.21
CA GLY A 23 19.45 -24.68 -0.93
C GLY A 23 19.72 -23.19 -0.82
N VAL A 24 20.91 -22.73 -1.22
CA VAL A 24 21.27 -21.30 -1.22
C VAL A 24 20.37 -20.50 -2.16
N ILE A 25 20.11 -20.98 -3.38
CA ILE A 25 19.22 -20.30 -4.33
C ILE A 25 17.80 -20.17 -3.75
N TRP A 26 17.29 -21.23 -3.10
CA TRP A 26 15.96 -21.22 -2.50
C TRP A 26 15.88 -20.23 -1.33
N ILE A 27 16.88 -20.21 -0.45
CA ILE A 27 16.98 -19.26 0.67
C ILE A 27 17.02 -17.82 0.16
N VAL A 28 17.85 -17.53 -0.85
CA VAL A 28 17.94 -16.19 -1.44
C VAL A 28 16.61 -15.76 -2.04
N LYS A 29 15.91 -16.66 -2.77
CA LYS A 29 14.57 -16.37 -3.28
C LYS A 29 13.57 -16.05 -2.18
N THR A 30 13.56 -16.86 -1.11
CA THR A 30 12.65 -16.66 0.03
C THR A 30 12.95 -15.34 0.74
N LEU A 31 14.22 -15.00 0.96
CA LEU A 31 14.63 -13.71 1.52
C LEU A 31 14.19 -12.54 0.66
N LEU A 32 14.36 -12.63 -0.68
CA LEU A 32 13.91 -11.58 -1.60
C LEU A 32 12.39 -11.41 -1.60
N LEU A 33 11.62 -12.50 -1.47
CA LEU A 33 10.16 -12.43 -1.37
C LEU A 33 9.72 -11.75 -0.07
N ILE A 34 10.30 -12.13 1.06
CA ILE A 34 10.02 -11.52 2.38
C ILE A 34 10.41 -10.03 2.35
N PHE A 35 11.58 -9.71 1.83
CA PHE A 35 12.04 -8.33 1.71
C PHE A 35 11.11 -7.50 0.82
N ARG A 36 10.65 -8.03 -0.31
CA ARG A 36 9.66 -7.37 -1.17
C ARG A 36 8.30 -7.19 -0.48
N ALA A 37 7.87 -8.16 0.31
CA ALA A 37 6.64 -8.04 1.08
C ALA A 37 6.75 -6.95 2.15
N ALA A 38 7.86 -6.95 2.91
CA ALA A 38 8.16 -5.93 3.90
C ALA A 38 8.26 -4.53 3.28
N TYR A 39 8.97 -4.39 2.15
CA TYR A 39 9.07 -3.11 1.45
C TYR A 39 7.72 -2.63 0.91
N ARG A 40 6.89 -3.53 0.36
CA ARG A 40 5.52 -3.18 -0.07
C ARG A 40 4.66 -2.72 1.10
N GLY A 41 4.71 -3.45 2.23
CA GLY A 41 4.01 -3.06 3.45
C GLY A 41 4.47 -1.69 3.93
N PHE A 42 5.77 -1.49 4.10
CA PHE A 42 6.33 -0.20 4.50
C PHE A 42 5.93 0.94 3.56
N LYS A 43 6.01 0.70 2.24
CA LYS A 43 5.60 1.68 1.23
C LYS A 43 4.09 1.97 1.26
N LEU A 44 3.24 1.02 1.62
CA LEU A 44 1.79 1.22 1.68
C LEU A 44 1.35 1.90 2.98
N PHE A 45 1.97 1.57 4.12
CA PHE A 45 1.52 2.04 5.42
C PHE A 45 2.28 3.29 5.91
N VAL A 46 3.59 3.36 5.68
CA VAL A 46 4.43 4.44 6.22
C VAL A 46 4.60 5.58 5.22
N TRP A 47 4.80 5.25 3.94
CA TRP A 47 5.06 6.26 2.91
C TRP A 47 3.95 7.33 2.76
N PRO A 48 2.65 6.97 2.78
CA PRO A 48 1.58 7.98 2.65
C PRO A 48 1.49 8.91 3.85
N TYR A 49 1.95 8.46 5.03
CA TYR A 49 1.97 9.29 6.24
C TYR A 49 3.07 10.37 6.16
N ILE A 50 4.23 10.02 5.57
CA ILE A 50 5.36 10.93 5.43
C ILE A 50 5.17 11.87 4.24
N ARG A 51 4.69 11.36 3.09
CA ARG A 51 4.40 12.17 1.90
C ARG A 51 2.90 12.31 1.72
N LYS A 52 2.34 13.36 2.33
CA LYS A 52 1.01 13.84 1.95
C LYS A 52 1.06 14.28 0.49
N LEU A 53 0.16 13.73 -0.31
CA LEU A 53 0.05 14.07 -1.72
C LEU A 53 -0.60 15.45 -1.82
N ASP A 54 0.04 16.36 -2.55
CA ASP A 54 -0.52 17.69 -2.82
C ASP A 54 -1.55 17.56 -3.94
N PHE A 55 -2.82 17.46 -3.54
CA PHE A 55 -3.93 17.32 -4.47
C PHE A 55 -4.18 18.58 -5.29
N ILE A 56 -3.90 19.77 -4.77
CA ILE A 56 -4.08 21.02 -5.50
C ILE A 56 -3.15 21.03 -6.71
N LYS A 57 -1.89 20.62 -6.52
CA LYS A 57 -0.92 20.55 -7.61
C LYS A 57 -1.26 19.48 -8.67
N LEU A 58 -1.92 18.39 -8.26
CA LEU A 58 -2.20 17.26 -9.15
C LEU A 58 -3.54 17.35 -9.88
N TYR A 59 -4.57 17.83 -9.19
CA TYR A 59 -5.97 17.77 -9.63
C TYR A 59 -6.64 19.15 -9.70
N GLY A 60 -5.98 20.19 -9.17
CA GLY A 60 -6.51 21.54 -9.11
C GLY A 60 -7.17 21.87 -7.76
N GLU A 61 -7.57 23.13 -7.64
CA GLU A 61 -8.11 23.70 -6.40
C GLU A 61 -9.54 23.24 -6.12
N TYR A 62 -10.38 23.13 -7.15
CA TYR A 62 -11.81 22.88 -7.01
C TYR A 62 -12.14 21.40 -6.93
N VAL A 63 -12.98 21.03 -5.97
CA VAL A 63 -13.47 19.65 -5.79
C VAL A 63 -14.99 19.66 -5.80
N ILE A 64 -15.59 18.88 -6.69
CA ILE A 64 -17.04 18.70 -6.76
C ILE A 64 -17.40 17.40 -6.04
N ILE A 65 -18.33 17.47 -5.09
CA ILE A 65 -18.78 16.32 -4.30
C ILE A 65 -20.29 16.19 -4.46
N THR A 66 -20.73 15.04 -4.95
CA THR A 66 -22.14 14.66 -5.07
C THR A 66 -22.60 13.91 -3.82
N ALA A 67 -23.87 14.05 -3.44
CA ALA A 67 -24.42 13.47 -2.21
C ALA A 67 -23.62 13.92 -0.97
N ALA A 68 -23.36 15.23 -0.90
CA ALA A 68 -22.41 15.81 0.04
C ALA A 68 -23.06 16.32 1.33
N CYS A 69 -24.40 16.29 1.45
CA CYS A 69 -25.08 16.82 2.62
C CYS A 69 -24.89 15.97 3.87
N GLU A 70 -24.68 14.65 3.73
CA GLU A 70 -24.59 13.74 4.86
C GLU A 70 -23.54 12.63 4.67
N GLY A 71 -23.25 11.93 5.76
CA GLY A 71 -22.44 10.71 5.77
C GLY A 71 -21.04 10.89 5.17
N ILE A 72 -20.70 10.03 4.22
CA ILE A 72 -19.36 9.99 3.63
C ILE A 72 -19.08 11.26 2.82
N GLY A 73 -20.04 11.73 2.01
CA GLY A 73 -19.84 12.91 1.16
C GLY A 73 -19.52 14.17 1.99
N PHE A 74 -20.22 14.35 3.10
CA PHE A 74 -19.98 15.44 4.04
C PHE A 74 -18.58 15.40 4.67
N GLU A 75 -18.16 14.23 5.16
CA GLU A 75 -16.82 14.07 5.74
C GLU A 75 -15.70 14.23 4.70
N PHE A 76 -15.96 13.87 3.44
CA PHE A 76 -15.04 14.16 2.35
C PHE A 76 -14.94 15.67 2.09
N ALA A 77 -16.06 16.40 2.05
CA ALA A 77 -16.06 17.85 1.90
C ALA A 77 -15.23 18.52 3.00
N LYS A 78 -15.47 18.15 4.24
CA LYS A 78 -14.71 18.61 5.42
C LYS A 78 -13.21 18.36 5.31
N GLN A 79 -12.81 17.19 4.83
CA GLN A 79 -11.40 16.85 4.65
C GLN A 79 -10.73 17.62 3.50
N PHE A 80 -11.46 17.90 2.42
CA PHE A 80 -10.93 18.68 1.29
C PHE A 80 -10.80 20.17 1.66
N LEU A 81 -11.78 20.73 2.38
CA LEU A 81 -11.68 22.09 2.93
C LEU A 81 -10.48 22.24 3.86
N LYS A 82 -10.26 21.29 4.78
CA LYS A 82 -9.06 21.26 5.66
C LYS A 82 -7.74 21.16 4.91
N ARG A 83 -7.75 20.68 3.67
CA ARG A 83 -6.57 20.59 2.79
C ARG A 83 -6.40 21.83 1.90
N GLY A 84 -7.28 22.83 2.02
CA GLY A 84 -7.20 24.10 1.29
C GLY A 84 -7.89 24.09 -0.07
N HIS A 85 -8.76 23.11 -0.35
CA HIS A 85 -9.53 23.08 -1.59
C HIS A 85 -10.79 23.93 -1.51
N SER A 86 -11.20 24.46 -2.66
CA SER A 86 -12.51 25.08 -2.85
C SER A 86 -13.53 23.98 -3.19
N VAL A 87 -14.48 23.69 -2.29
CA VAL A 87 -15.41 22.56 -2.45
C VAL A 87 -16.78 23.03 -2.96
N VAL A 88 -17.32 22.32 -3.95
CA VAL A 88 -18.68 22.51 -4.48
C VAL A 88 -19.52 21.30 -4.06
N LEU A 89 -20.55 21.56 -3.26
CA LEU A 89 -21.48 20.54 -2.76
C LEU A 89 -22.67 20.42 -3.73
N ILE A 90 -23.01 19.19 -4.11
CA ILE A 90 -24.15 18.87 -4.96
C ILE A 90 -25.03 17.84 -4.25
N ASP A 91 -26.30 18.18 -4.06
CA ASP A 91 -27.31 17.28 -3.52
C ASP A 91 -28.70 17.65 -4.07
N THR A 92 -29.72 16.86 -3.73
CA THR A 92 -31.08 17.05 -4.24
C THR A 92 -31.94 17.97 -3.38
N ASN A 93 -31.70 18.04 -2.07
CA ASN A 93 -32.45 18.87 -1.14
C ASN A 93 -31.70 20.17 -0.79
N SER A 94 -32.34 21.31 -1.03
CA SER A 94 -31.78 22.62 -0.73
C SER A 94 -31.61 22.88 0.77
N ASP A 95 -32.51 22.37 1.62
CA ASP A 95 -32.45 22.63 3.06
C ASP A 95 -31.26 21.89 3.70
N ASP A 96 -31.07 20.63 3.30
CA ASP A 96 -29.93 19.83 3.75
C ASP A 96 -28.60 20.42 3.26
N LEU A 97 -28.59 20.98 2.04
CA LEU A 97 -27.41 21.61 1.45
C LEU A 97 -27.02 22.89 2.20
N ASN A 98 -28.01 23.71 2.58
CA ASN A 98 -27.77 24.91 3.38
C ASN A 98 -27.22 24.54 4.76
N ARG A 99 -27.82 23.55 5.44
CA ARG A 99 -27.32 23.04 6.72
C ARG A 99 -25.88 22.54 6.59
N ALA A 100 -25.59 21.72 5.59
CA ALA A 100 -24.25 21.20 5.38
C ALA A 100 -23.23 22.31 5.10
N LYS A 101 -23.61 23.33 4.33
CA LYS A 101 -22.76 24.50 4.07
C LYS A 101 -22.47 25.27 5.37
N ASP A 102 -23.49 25.54 6.16
CA ASP A 102 -23.35 26.28 7.44
C ASP A 102 -22.51 25.50 8.48
N GLU A 103 -22.50 24.17 8.43
CA GLU A 103 -21.64 23.33 9.28
C GLU A 103 -20.17 23.24 8.82
N LEU A 104 -19.90 23.56 7.55
CA LEU A 104 -18.57 23.47 6.93
C LEU A 104 -17.83 24.82 6.87
N GLU A 105 -18.54 25.94 7.02
CA GLU A 105 -17.99 27.30 7.18
C GLU A 105 -17.34 27.49 8.57
#